data_AF-A0A8T3BQF1-F1
#
_entry.id   AF-A0A8T3BQF1-F1
#
_cell.length_a   1.000
_cell.length_b   1.000
_cell.length_c   1.000
_cell.angle_alpha   90.00
_cell.angle_beta   90.00
_cell.angle_gamma   90.00
#
_symmetry.space_group_name_H-M   'P 1'
#
loop_
_entity.id
_entity.type
_entity.pdbx_description
1 polymer ?
#
loop_
_entity_poly.entity_id
_entity_poly.type
_entity_poly.pdbx_seq_one_letter_code
_entity_poly.pdbx_strand_id
1 'polypeptide(L)'
;MGFAPFGEYWRKLRRILGTYLFCPRRIVGFGEQRREFGEDMVVKLRNLMRRNGPVEMKRVLHFGAFNNVMVSVFGKRFDFVKGEGKDLEEMVKEGYELLGALNWSDHFFVLGMD
;
A
#
# COMPACT_ATOMS: atom_id res chain seq x y z
N MET A 1 -11.97 -7.94 -3.92
CA MET A 1 -11.50 -8.91 -4.93
C MET A 1 -10.66 -10.03 -4.32
N GLY A 2 -9.68 -9.70 -3.45
CA GLY A 2 -8.72 -10.68 -2.91
C GLY A 2 -9.34 -11.92 -2.28
N PHE A 3 -10.52 -11.79 -1.67
CA PHE A 3 -11.24 -12.89 -1.02
C PHE A 3 -12.56 -13.29 -1.71
N ALA A 4 -12.87 -12.71 -2.87
CA ALA A 4 -14.12 -13.01 -3.57
C ALA A 4 -13.95 -14.29 -4.42
N PRO A 5 -14.86 -15.28 -4.33
CA PRO A 5 -14.80 -16.46 -5.18
C PRO A 5 -14.96 -16.09 -6.65
N PHE A 6 -14.43 -16.93 -7.54
CA PHE A 6 -14.56 -16.70 -8.97
C PHE A 6 -16.03 -16.74 -9.40
N GLY A 7 -16.47 -15.74 -10.15
CA GLY A 7 -17.85 -15.61 -10.59
C GLY A 7 -18.11 -14.32 -11.36
N GLU A 8 -19.37 -14.03 -11.67
CA GLU A 8 -19.73 -12.78 -12.36
C GLU A 8 -19.28 -11.54 -11.59
N TYR A 9 -19.50 -11.53 -10.28
CA TYR A 9 -19.14 -10.41 -9.41
C TYR A 9 -17.63 -10.13 -9.46
N TRP A 10 -16.81 -11.17 -9.26
CA TRP A 10 -15.35 -11.07 -9.35
C TRP A 10 -14.90 -10.57 -10.72
N ARG A 11 -15.50 -11.08 -11.82
CA ARG A 11 -15.18 -10.64 -13.19
C ARG A 11 -15.54 -9.18 -13.43
N LYS A 12 -16.74 -8.75 -13.02
CA LYS A 12 -17.20 -7.37 -13.11
C LYS A 12 -16.27 -6.43 -12.35
N LEU A 13 -15.90 -6.78 -11.11
CA LEU A 13 -14.95 -6.01 -10.32
C LEU A 13 -13.57 -5.94 -10.99
N ARG A 14 -13.02 -7.05 -11.52
CA ARG A 14 -11.72 -7.05 -12.24
C ARG A 14 -11.74 -6.09 -13.42
N ARG A 15 -12.84 -6.14 -14.19
CA ARG A 15 -13.03 -5.30 -15.37
C ARG A 15 -13.05 -3.82 -14.98
N ILE A 16 -13.82 -3.45 -13.97
CA ILE A 16 -13.88 -2.06 -13.49
C ILE A 16 -12.50 -1.56 -13.05
N LEU A 17 -11.80 -2.33 -12.20
CA LEU A 17 -10.48 -1.96 -11.71
C LEU A 17 -9.47 -1.80 -12.87
N GLY A 18 -9.41 -2.76 -13.79
CA GLY A 18 -8.47 -2.73 -14.92
C GLY A 18 -8.79 -1.67 -15.96
N THR A 19 -10.06 -1.36 -16.20
CA THR A 19 -10.47 -0.35 -17.19
C THR A 19 -10.34 1.09 -16.67
N TYR A 20 -10.59 1.33 -15.37
CA TYR A 20 -10.71 2.70 -14.86
C TYR A 20 -9.65 3.11 -13.84
N LEU A 21 -9.16 2.19 -13.00
CA LEU A 21 -8.17 2.51 -11.97
C LEU A 21 -6.75 2.19 -12.41
N PHE A 22 -6.56 1.02 -13.02
CA PHE A 22 -5.25 0.51 -13.42
C PHE A 22 -5.06 0.45 -14.94
N CYS A 23 -5.77 1.27 -15.71
CA CYS A 23 -5.56 1.33 -17.15
C CYS A 23 -4.25 2.07 -17.49
N PRO A 24 -3.61 1.75 -18.62
CA PRO A 24 -2.33 2.37 -18.99
C PRO A 24 -2.35 3.90 -18.95
N ARG A 25 -3.44 4.52 -19.41
CA ARG A 25 -3.62 5.98 -19.36
C ARG A 25 -3.55 6.54 -17.93
N ARG A 26 -4.17 5.87 -16.96
CA ARG A 26 -4.14 6.28 -15.56
C ARG A 26 -2.76 6.04 -14.95
N ILE A 27 -2.16 4.88 -15.22
CA ILE A 27 -0.80 4.56 -14.74
C ILE A 27 0.22 5.59 -15.23
N VAL A 28 0.15 5.98 -16.50
CA VAL A 28 1.00 7.04 -17.09
C VAL A 28 0.67 8.40 -16.49
N GLY A 29 -0.61 8.71 -16.27
CA GLY A 29 -1.04 9.95 -15.61
C GLY A 29 -0.45 10.12 -14.21
N PHE A 30 -0.26 9.03 -13.46
CA PHE A 30 0.42 9.05 -12.16
C PHE A 30 1.97 9.06 -12.25
N GLY A 31 2.54 9.11 -13.46
CA GLY A 31 3.98 9.02 -13.68
C GLY A 31 4.76 10.18 -13.06
N GLU A 32 4.28 11.40 -13.21
CA GLU A 32 4.93 12.59 -12.65
C GLU A 32 4.93 12.56 -11.11
N GLN A 33 3.80 12.20 -10.49
CA GLN A 33 3.71 12.07 -9.04
C GLN A 33 4.65 10.99 -8.49
N ARG A 34 4.81 9.87 -9.19
CA ARG A 34 5.80 8.84 -8.81
C ARG A 34 7.23 9.36 -8.89
N ARG A 35 7.55 10.17 -9.90
CA ARG A 35 8.87 10.83 -10.02
C ARG A 35 9.12 11.76 -8.84
N GLU A 36 8.15 12.61 -8.50
CA GLU A 36 8.23 13.51 -7.34
C GLU A 36 8.44 12.75 -6.02
N PHE A 37 7.69 11.66 -5.80
CA PHE A 37 7.92 10.82 -4.62
C PHE A 37 9.32 10.21 -4.58
N GLY A 38 9.85 9.81 -5.74
CA GLY A 38 11.22 9.33 -5.88
C GLY A 38 12.25 10.38 -5.46
N GLU A 39 12.10 11.61 -5.97
CA GLU A 39 12.98 12.73 -5.65
C GLU A 39 12.91 13.08 -4.16
N ASP A 40 11.71 13.14 -3.59
CA ASP A 40 11.51 13.40 -2.16
C ASP A 40 12.13 12.32 -1.27
N MET A 41 12.03 11.04 -1.67
CA MET A 41 12.69 9.94 -0.95
C MET A 41 14.21 10.09 -0.97
N VAL A 42 14.80 10.45 -2.12
CA VAL A 42 16.25 10.67 -2.25
C VAL A 42 16.71 11.84 -1.36
N VAL A 43 15.99 12.96 -1.37
CA VAL A 43 16.29 14.12 -0.52
C VAL A 43 16.20 13.75 0.96
N LYS A 44 15.14 13.04 1.37
CA LYS A 44 14.97 12.56 2.75
C LYS A 44 16.08 11.63 3.18
N LEU A 45 16.43 10.66 2.33
CA LEU A 45 17.50 9.70 2.59
C LEU A 45 18.85 10.39 2.77
N ARG A 46 19.20 11.34 1.89
CA ARG A 46 20.42 12.14 2.04
C ARG A 46 20.46 12.90 3.36
N ASN A 47 19.35 13.50 3.77
CA ASN A 47 19.26 14.27 5.00
C ASN A 47 19.36 13.37 6.25
N LEU A 48 18.69 12.20 6.23
CA LEU A 48 18.80 11.19 7.29
C LEU A 48 20.22 10.65 7.39
N MET A 49 20.87 10.36 6.26
CA MET A 49 22.22 9.84 6.23
C MET A 49 23.24 10.83 6.81
N ARG A 50 23.10 12.12 6.47
CA ARG A 50 23.96 13.19 7.01
C ARG A 50 23.80 13.39 8.51
N ARG A 51 22.59 13.21 9.06
CA ARG A 51 22.29 13.48 10.47
C ARG A 51 22.54 12.25 11.37
N ASN A 52 22.20 11.06 10.89
CA ASN A 52 22.08 9.86 11.72
C ASN A 52 23.00 8.71 11.25
N GLY A 53 23.73 8.87 10.14
CA GLY A 53 24.57 7.80 9.57
C GLY A 53 23.73 6.77 8.79
N PRO A 54 23.97 5.46 8.95
CA PRO A 54 23.22 4.42 8.22
C PRO A 54 21.70 4.58 8.33
N VAL A 55 20.99 4.43 7.21
CA VAL A 55 19.52 4.60 7.13
C VAL A 55 18.86 3.27 6.80
N GLU A 56 17.81 2.91 7.54
CA GLU A 56 16.99 1.73 7.26
C GLU A 56 16.15 1.94 5.99
N MET A 57 16.56 1.34 4.88
CA MET A 57 15.87 1.45 3.58
C MET A 57 14.43 0.93 3.61
N LYS A 58 14.17 -0.10 4.43
CA LYS A 58 12.84 -0.71 4.56
C LYS A 58 11.79 0.34 4.91
N ARG A 59 12.08 1.21 5.88
CA ARG A 59 11.16 2.27 6.32
C ARG A 59 10.92 3.33 5.24
N VAL A 60 11.98 3.73 4.53
CA VAL A 60 11.87 4.74 3.44
C VAL A 60 11.02 4.21 2.30
N LEU A 61 11.27 2.97 1.87
CA LEU A 61 10.52 2.31 0.81
C LEU A 61 9.08 2.01 1.21
N HIS A 62 8.84 1.56 2.44
CA HIS A 62 7.50 1.34 2.97
C HIS A 62 6.65 2.61 2.86
N PHE A 63 7.18 3.73 3.33
CA PHE A 63 6.50 5.02 3.27
C PHE A 63 6.27 5.51 1.83
N GLY A 64 7.28 5.37 0.96
CA GLY A 64 7.15 5.73 -0.46
C GLY A 64 6.05 4.94 -1.16
N ALA A 65 6.02 3.62 -0.93
CA ALA A 65 4.99 2.74 -1.47
C ALA A 65 3.60 3.08 -0.91
N PHE A 66 3.50 3.32 0.41
CA PHE A 66 2.25 3.70 1.06
C PHE A 66 1.68 4.98 0.45
N ASN A 67 2.47 6.06 0.37
CA ASN A 67 2.02 7.33 -0.22
C ASN A 67 1.65 7.22 -1.70
N ASN A 68 2.38 6.41 -2.47
CA ASN A 68 2.06 6.14 -3.86
C ASN A 68 0.66 5.51 -4.00
N VAL A 69 0.33 4.52 -3.17
CA VAL A 69 -1.02 3.91 -3.15
C VAL A 69 -2.06 4.93 -2.67
N MET A 70 -1.78 5.67 -1.60
CA MET A 70 -2.73 6.62 -1.02
C MET A 70 -3.11 7.74 -1.98
N VAL A 71 -2.14 8.30 -2.72
CA VAL A 71 -2.45 9.30 -3.75
C VAL A 71 -3.15 8.67 -4.94
N SER A 72 -2.76 7.47 -5.37
CA SER A 72 -3.36 6.83 -6.54
C SER A 72 -4.83 6.44 -6.31
N VAL A 73 -5.17 6.00 -5.09
CA VAL A 73 -6.50 5.46 -4.75
C VAL A 73 -7.40 6.52 -4.11
N PHE A 74 -6.86 7.32 -3.18
CA PHE A 74 -7.63 8.27 -2.37
C PHE A 74 -7.33 9.73 -2.71
N GLY A 75 -6.36 10.01 -3.59
CA GLY A 75 -5.95 11.37 -3.93
C GLY A 75 -5.28 12.12 -2.77
N LYS A 76 -4.89 11.41 -1.69
CA LYS A 76 -4.36 12.02 -0.47
C LYS A 76 -2.90 11.63 -0.24
N ARG A 77 -2.07 12.63 -0.01
CA ARG A 77 -0.66 12.50 0.36
C ARG A 77 -0.53 12.73 1.87
N PHE A 78 0.33 11.96 2.52
CA PHE A 78 0.58 12.08 3.96
C PHE A 78 2.02 12.49 4.23
N ASP A 79 2.20 13.39 5.19
CA ASP A 79 3.51 13.74 5.74
C ASP A 79 3.77 13.07 7.09
N PHE A 80 4.54 11.99 7.06
CA PHE A 80 4.84 11.21 8.25
C PHE A 80 5.85 11.91 9.18
N VAL A 81 6.58 12.94 8.70
CA VAL A 81 7.40 13.78 9.60
C VAL A 81 6.50 14.57 10.55
N LYS A 82 5.30 14.93 10.09
CA LYS A 82 4.26 15.59 10.88
C LYS A 82 3.32 14.61 11.59
N GLY A 83 3.57 13.30 11.47
CA GLY A 83 2.73 12.24 12.03
C GLY A 83 1.40 12.02 11.30
N GLU A 84 1.21 12.61 10.11
CA GLU A 84 -0.02 12.40 9.34
C GLU A 84 -0.11 10.97 8.81
N GLY A 85 -1.30 10.37 8.88
CA GLY A 85 -1.55 9.04 8.31
C GLY A 85 -0.96 7.89 9.12
N LYS A 86 -0.41 8.16 10.32
CA LYS A 86 0.13 7.15 11.22
C LYS A 86 -0.94 6.12 11.62
N ASP A 87 -2.13 6.57 11.99
CA ASP A 87 -3.23 5.67 12.36
C ASP A 87 -3.64 4.77 11.18
N LEU A 88 -3.59 5.31 9.96
CA LEU A 88 -3.90 4.54 8.75
C LEU A 88 -2.78 3.56 8.38
N GLU A 89 -1.52 3.95 8.54
CA GLU A 89 -0.38 3.05 8.40
C GLU A 89 -0.46 1.90 9.41
N GLU A 90 -0.82 2.21 10.66
CA GLU A 90 -0.99 1.25 11.74
C GLU A 90 -2.13 0.26 11.44
N MET A 91 -3.31 0.75 11.05
CA MET A 91 -4.41 -0.12 10.62
C MET A 91 -4.02 -1.04 9.45
N VAL A 92 -3.27 -0.52 8.47
CA VAL A 92 -2.78 -1.34 7.34
C VAL A 92 -1.77 -2.39 7.82
N LYS A 93 -0.85 -2.01 8.71
CA LYS A 93 0.14 -2.92 9.30
C LYS A 93 -0.54 -4.06 10.07
N GLU A 94 -1.47 -3.73 10.95
CA GLU A 94 -2.27 -4.71 11.70
C GLU A 94 -3.04 -5.65 10.77
N GLY A 95 -3.67 -5.10 9.72
CA GLY A 95 -4.36 -5.91 8.71
C GLY A 95 -3.45 -6.93 8.04
N TYR A 96 -2.21 -6.56 7.69
CA TYR A 96 -1.24 -7.51 7.14
C TYR A 96 -0.73 -8.52 8.16
N GLU A 97 -0.55 -8.14 9.42
CA GLU A 97 -0.18 -9.06 10.50
C GLU A 97 -1.26 -10.12 10.72
N LEU A 98 -2.54 -9.72 10.72
CA LEU A 98 -3.67 -10.64 10.81
C LEU A 98 -3.76 -11.58 9.60
N LEU A 99 -3.57 -11.06 8.39
CA LEU A 99 -3.57 -11.88 7.16
C LEU A 99 -2.38 -12.84 7.06
N GLY A 100 -1.25 -12.49 7.69
CA GLY A 100 -0.06 -13.33 7.74
C GLY A 100 -0.02 -14.30 8.92
N ALA A 101 -0.93 -14.16 9.88
CA ALA A 101 -1.02 -15.06 11.02
C ALA A 101 -1.51 -16.45 10.59
N LEU A 102 -1.02 -17.48 11.28
CA LEU A 102 -1.50 -18.85 11.07
C LEU A 102 -2.96 -18.95 11.50
N ASN A 103 -3.85 -19.08 10.53
CA ASN A 103 -5.26 -19.33 10.78
C ASN A 103 -5.55 -20.83 10.66
N TRP A 104 -5.66 -21.53 11.80
CA TRP A 104 -5.97 -22.96 11.82
C TRP A 104 -7.30 -23.30 11.15
N SER A 105 -8.28 -22.39 11.16
CA SER A 105 -9.57 -22.61 10.49
C SER A 105 -9.47 -22.71 8.97
N ASP A 106 -8.45 -22.08 8.36
CA ASP A 106 -8.20 -22.19 6.91
C ASP A 106 -7.64 -23.57 6.52
N HIS A 107 -7.10 -24.31 7.50
CA HIS A 107 -6.45 -25.61 7.29
C HIS A 107 -7.28 -26.79 7.80
N PHE A 108 -8.14 -26.58 8.80
CA PHE A 108 -8.93 -27.63 9.44
C PHE A 108 -10.41 -27.27 9.40
N PHE A 109 -11.13 -27.96 8.49
CA PHE A 109 -12.56 -27.78 8.23
C PHE A 109 -13.46 -27.89 9.48
N VAL A 110 -13.01 -28.61 10.52
CA VAL A 110 -13.77 -28.85 11.75
C VAL A 110 -13.78 -27.62 12.69
N LEU A 111 -12.85 -26.67 12.54
CA LEU A 111 -12.70 -25.52 13.45
C LEU A 111 -13.43 -24.24 12.96
N GLY A 112 -14.12 -24.28 11.83
CA GLY A 112 -14.82 -23.13 11.22
C GLY A 112 -16.35 -23.16 11.36
N MET A 113 -16.90 -24.07 12.18
CA MET A 113 -18.34 -24.22 12.41
C MET A 113 -18.70 -23.78 13.83
N ASP A 114 -18.79 -22.46 14.05
CA ASP A 114 -19.53 -21.84 15.16
C ASP A 114 -20.23 -20.57 14.64
#